data_AF-A0A8T3YHS8-F1
#
_entry.id   AF-A0A8T3YHS8-F1
#
_cell.length_a   1.000
_cell.length_b   1.000
_cell.length_c   1.000
_cell.angle_alpha   90.00
_cell.angle_beta   90.00
_cell.angle_gamma   90.00
#
_symmetry.space_group_name_H-M   'P 1'
#
loop_
_entity.id
_entity.type
_entity.pdbx_description
1 polymer ?
#
loop_
_entity_poly.entity_id
_entity_poly.type
_entity_poly.pdbx_seq_one_letter_code
_entity_poly.pdbx_strand_id
1 'polypeptide(L)'
;MMAVLTGAGHASFLAGEGTKRQRGQLYSLIVILVVIPLLVFILGYQSFTQTTITNRGDKILADQMAQVAKNTEDDFIRAVQTAGRRALLAQVNHVLQTGQPVDNATLRMQELVLNGSLYGNASIVLFNNTLADWRTRILATPIGFERNISYGQLQVQNQDGFSIRLSLLLSINLSHPYTAATVARTVAKNVSISVEGLEDPLLVLQSAGNLQRKVYRHPYGADALLLFAGARQGNCSGTAVFAEQPGGSSVLVLANISGRSGYAGGVGETADLPGMGCYDVGTAGAVAAVNGSVLAANFSSLHLDEATGVWLLPLSGALTYYHTFPVSGPDFLGRLEGRVTGMANGLETFVPDATGITTKPGQSRVDYLYLANATTPGAGVRGFPSWFLLEAASAARYNVSGLQ
;
A
#
# COMPACT_ATOMS: atom_id res chain seq x y z
N MET A 1 -35.63 -57.03 80.14
CA MET A 1 -36.97 -56.54 80.53
C MET A 1 -37.93 -57.02 79.44
N MET A 2 -38.54 -58.21 79.59
CA MET A 2 -39.93 -58.42 80.06
C MET A 2 -40.94 -57.68 79.16
N ALA A 3 -42.00 -58.26 78.60
CA ALA A 3 -42.70 -59.53 78.77
C ALA A 3 -43.46 -59.86 77.45
N VAL A 4 -43.46 -61.09 76.94
CA VAL A 4 -44.54 -62.10 77.06
C VAL A 4 -45.95 -61.53 77.28
N LEU A 5 -46.84 -61.73 76.30
CA LEU A 5 -48.22 -62.18 76.56
C LEU A 5 -48.79 -62.90 75.33
N THR A 6 -49.28 -64.09 75.62
CA THR A 6 -49.87 -65.13 74.78
C THR A 6 -51.32 -64.82 74.37
N GLY A 7 -51.74 -65.36 73.22
CA GLY A 7 -53.16 -65.48 72.87
C GLY A 7 -53.36 -66.32 71.61
N ALA A 8 -53.63 -67.61 71.79
CA ALA A 8 -53.93 -68.58 70.74
C ALA A 8 -55.37 -68.42 70.23
N GLY A 9 -55.63 -68.80 68.97
CA GLY A 9 -57.00 -69.03 68.52
C GLY A 9 -57.22 -69.15 67.02
N HIS A 10 -57.22 -70.40 66.55
CA HIS A 10 -58.07 -70.95 65.49
C HIS A 10 -57.87 -70.57 64.02
N ALA A 11 -57.42 -71.58 63.28
CA ALA A 11 -57.56 -71.77 61.86
C ALA A 11 -59.02 -71.86 61.41
N SER A 12 -59.32 -71.39 60.20
CA SER A 12 -59.70 -72.27 59.08
C SER A 12 -60.22 -71.45 57.89
N PHE A 13 -59.70 -71.82 56.71
CA PHE A 13 -60.47 -72.03 55.48
C PHE A 13 -61.29 -70.87 54.92
N LEU A 14 -60.85 -70.31 53.78
CA LEU A 14 -61.58 -70.44 52.51
C LEU A 14 -60.75 -69.85 51.36
N ALA A 15 -60.38 -70.75 50.45
CA ALA A 15 -59.88 -70.44 49.13
C ALA A 15 -61.02 -69.89 48.26
N GLY A 16 -60.66 -69.02 47.30
CA GLY A 16 -61.42 -68.88 46.06
C GLY A 16 -62.19 -67.59 45.84
N GLU A 17 -61.54 -66.41 45.87
CA GLU A 17 -61.99 -65.24 45.08
C GLU A 17 -60.90 -64.17 44.81
N GLY A 18 -59.61 -64.52 44.91
CA GLY A 18 -58.50 -63.57 44.75
C GLY A 18 -57.97 -63.36 43.31
N THR A 19 -58.36 -64.20 42.35
CA THR A 19 -57.66 -64.28 41.05
C THR A 19 -58.15 -63.27 39.99
N LYS A 20 -59.35 -62.70 40.12
CA LYS A 20 -59.80 -61.62 39.20
C LYS A 20 -59.22 -60.26 39.57
N ARG A 21 -59.08 -59.95 40.87
CA ARG A 21 -58.54 -58.67 41.35
C ARG A 21 -57.01 -58.55 41.15
N GLN A 22 -56.28 -59.65 41.31
CA GLN A 22 -54.83 -59.71 41.06
C GLN A 22 -54.47 -59.55 39.57
N ARG A 23 -55.32 -60.06 38.66
CA ARG A 23 -55.10 -59.89 37.21
C ARG A 23 -55.25 -58.43 36.78
N GLY A 24 -56.22 -57.69 37.32
CA GLY A 24 -56.38 -56.25 37.06
C GLY A 24 -55.20 -55.40 37.56
N GLN A 25 -54.61 -55.78 38.71
CA GLN A 25 -53.41 -55.13 39.24
C GLN A 25 -52.17 -55.39 38.37
N LEU A 26 -52.02 -56.62 37.85
CA LEU A 26 -50.95 -56.98 36.89
C LEU A 26 -51.05 -56.20 35.58
N TYR A 27 -52.25 -56.07 34.99
CA TYR A 27 -52.44 -55.28 33.78
C TYR A 27 -52.15 -53.79 34.00
N SER A 28 -52.57 -53.24 35.15
CA SER A 28 -52.27 -51.84 35.49
C SER A 28 -50.77 -51.60 35.68
N LEU A 29 -50.06 -52.55 36.30
CA LEU A 29 -48.62 -52.47 36.49
C LEU A 29 -47.84 -52.58 35.17
N ILE A 30 -48.26 -53.47 34.26
CA ILE A 30 -47.68 -53.58 32.90
C ILE A 30 -47.92 -52.29 32.11
N VAL A 31 -49.13 -51.72 32.18
CA VAL A 31 -49.44 -50.44 31.51
C VAL A 31 -48.56 -49.33 32.06
N ILE A 32 -48.42 -49.20 33.38
CA ILE A 32 -47.54 -48.20 34.00
C ILE A 32 -46.09 -48.40 33.56
N LEU A 33 -45.62 -49.65 33.52
CA LEU A 33 -44.26 -50.01 33.14
C LEU A 33 -43.94 -49.70 31.67
N VAL A 34 -44.95 -49.65 30.79
CA VAL A 34 -44.78 -49.26 29.38
C VAL A 34 -44.99 -47.76 29.18
N VAL A 35 -45.98 -47.17 29.85
CA VAL A 35 -46.35 -45.76 29.67
C VAL A 35 -45.31 -44.82 30.24
N ILE A 36 -44.70 -45.13 31.39
CA ILE A 36 -43.69 -44.25 32.00
C ILE A 36 -42.45 -44.10 31.10
N PRO A 37 -41.80 -45.18 30.61
CA PRO A 37 -40.68 -45.05 29.68
C PRO A 37 -41.05 -44.35 28.38
N LEU A 38 -42.25 -44.60 27.86
CA LEU A 38 -42.73 -43.93 26.64
C LEU A 38 -42.86 -42.42 26.86
N LEU A 39 -43.40 -42.00 28.01
CA LEU A 39 -43.59 -40.59 28.36
C LEU A 39 -42.23 -39.90 28.59
N VAL A 40 -41.30 -40.56 29.27
CA VAL A 40 -39.91 -40.09 29.42
C VAL A 40 -39.22 -39.98 28.07
N PHE A 41 -39.41 -40.94 27.17
CA PHE A 41 -38.85 -40.90 25.82
C PHE A 41 -39.41 -39.73 25.01
N ILE A 42 -40.72 -39.48 25.06
CA ILE A 42 -41.35 -38.34 24.38
C ILE A 42 -40.83 -37.01 24.92
N LEU A 43 -40.76 -36.85 26.24
CA LEU A 43 -40.22 -35.63 26.86
C LEU A 43 -38.74 -35.43 26.54
N GLY A 44 -37.94 -36.51 26.56
CA GLY A 44 -36.53 -36.48 26.19
C GLY A 44 -36.33 -36.12 24.71
N TYR A 45 -37.13 -36.71 23.82
CA TYR A 45 -37.10 -36.40 22.39
C TYR A 45 -37.49 -34.94 22.11
N GLN A 46 -38.53 -34.42 22.78
CA GLN A 46 -38.93 -33.02 22.65
C GLN A 46 -37.83 -32.06 23.13
N SER A 47 -37.23 -32.33 24.29
CA SER A 47 -36.14 -31.52 24.84
C SER A 47 -34.87 -31.56 23.96
N PHE A 48 -34.48 -32.74 23.48
CA PHE A 48 -33.34 -32.89 22.57
C PHE A 48 -33.58 -32.20 21.21
N THR A 49 -34.79 -32.30 20.67
CA THR A 49 -35.15 -31.64 19.41
C THR A 49 -35.16 -30.12 19.57
N GLN A 50 -35.69 -29.60 20.67
CA GLN A 50 -35.70 -28.16 20.97
C GLN A 50 -34.29 -27.59 21.15
N THR A 51 -33.41 -28.29 21.88
CA THR A 51 -32.01 -27.85 22.07
C THR A 51 -31.20 -27.93 20.77
N THR A 52 -31.42 -28.95 19.93
CA THR A 52 -30.70 -29.05 18.64
C THR A 52 -31.15 -27.99 17.64
N ILE A 53 -32.44 -27.64 17.60
CA ILE A 53 -32.96 -26.61 16.69
C ILE A 53 -32.51 -25.20 17.13
N THR A 54 -32.58 -24.88 18.42
CA THR A 54 -32.11 -23.60 18.97
C THR A 54 -30.62 -23.38 18.75
N ASN A 55 -29.78 -24.40 19.01
CA ASN A 55 -28.33 -24.33 18.78
C ASN A 55 -27.97 -24.08 17.30
N ARG A 56 -28.76 -24.59 16.34
CA ARG A 56 -28.53 -24.32 14.90
C ARG A 56 -28.95 -22.90 14.53
N GLY A 57 -30.08 -22.42 15.04
CA GLY A 57 -30.54 -21.05 14.82
C GLY A 57 -29.56 -20.01 15.35
N ASP A 58 -29.10 -20.19 16.58
CA ASP A 58 -28.13 -19.29 17.22
C ASP A 58 -26.79 -19.28 16.49
N LYS A 59 -26.34 -20.45 16.00
CA LYS A 59 -25.13 -20.54 15.18
C LYS A 59 -25.28 -19.78 13.86
N ILE A 60 -26.39 -19.97 13.13
CA ILE A 60 -26.64 -19.25 11.87
C ILE A 60 -26.67 -17.74 12.12
N LEU A 61 -27.31 -17.31 13.21
CA LEU A 61 -27.38 -15.91 13.60
C LEU A 61 -25.99 -15.34 13.91
N ALA A 62 -25.19 -16.06 14.70
CA ALA A 62 -23.82 -15.67 15.03
C ALA A 62 -22.94 -15.57 13.78
N ASP A 63 -23.04 -16.53 12.86
CA ASP A 63 -22.32 -16.54 11.58
C ASP A 63 -22.73 -15.34 10.71
N GLN A 64 -24.02 -15.01 10.65
CA GLN A 64 -24.51 -13.83 9.93
C GLN A 64 -23.99 -12.52 10.55
N MET A 65 -24.04 -12.37 11.88
CA MET A 65 -23.52 -11.19 12.56
C MET A 65 -22.01 -11.03 12.37
N ALA A 66 -21.26 -12.13 12.46
CA ALA A 66 -19.82 -12.13 12.19
C ALA A 66 -19.50 -11.72 10.74
N GLN A 67 -20.28 -12.22 9.76
CA GLN A 67 -20.12 -11.83 8.36
C GLN A 67 -20.45 -10.35 8.13
N VAL A 68 -21.49 -9.81 8.76
CA VAL A 68 -21.82 -8.38 8.73
C VAL A 68 -20.68 -7.55 9.31
N ALA A 69 -20.14 -7.94 10.46
CA ALA A 69 -19.03 -7.24 11.10
C ALA A 69 -17.78 -7.21 10.18
N LYS A 70 -17.46 -8.36 9.57
CA LYS A 70 -16.35 -8.48 8.62
C LYS A 70 -16.57 -7.64 7.36
N ASN A 71 -17.75 -7.70 6.76
CA ASN A 71 -18.08 -6.89 5.58
C ASN A 71 -17.99 -5.39 5.88
N THR A 72 -18.45 -4.97 7.06
CA THR A 72 -18.37 -3.59 7.54
C THR A 72 -16.91 -3.15 7.70
N GLU A 73 -16.07 -4.02 8.24
CA GLU A 73 -14.63 -3.78 8.39
C GLU A 73 -13.90 -3.64 7.05
N ASP A 74 -14.20 -4.51 6.08
CA ASP A 74 -13.62 -4.44 4.73
C ASP A 74 -14.09 -3.19 3.97
N ASP A 75 -15.35 -2.80 4.16
CA ASP A 75 -15.89 -1.58 3.56
C ASP A 75 -15.33 -0.32 4.20
N PHE A 76 -15.08 -0.33 5.51
CA PHE A 76 -14.40 0.75 6.21
C PHE A 76 -13.01 1.02 5.62
N ILE A 77 -12.23 -0.02 5.32
CA ILE A 77 -10.92 0.13 4.69
C ILE A 77 -11.05 0.86 3.34
N ARG A 78 -12.01 0.45 2.50
CA ARG A 78 -12.27 1.11 1.20
C ARG A 78 -12.73 2.56 1.37
N ALA A 79 -13.55 2.83 2.36
CA ALA A 79 -14.01 4.17 2.69
C ALA A 79 -12.85 5.08 3.11
N VAL A 80 -11.95 4.59 3.98
CA VAL A 80 -10.74 5.31 4.39
C VAL A 80 -9.81 5.55 3.19
N GLN A 81 -9.61 4.57 2.32
CA GLN A 81 -8.81 4.74 1.09
C GLN A 81 -9.39 5.81 0.17
N THR A 82 -10.71 5.77 -0.06
CA THR A 82 -11.40 6.70 -0.96
C THR A 82 -11.40 8.12 -0.40
N ALA A 83 -11.79 8.29 0.86
CA ALA A 83 -11.80 9.58 1.54
C ALA A 83 -10.38 10.15 1.64
N GLY A 84 -9.40 9.31 2.00
CA GLY A 84 -8.00 9.69 2.06
C GLY A 84 -7.46 10.16 0.71
N ARG A 85 -7.63 9.37 -0.36
CA ARG A 85 -7.15 9.76 -1.69
C ARG A 85 -7.79 11.06 -2.19
N ARG A 86 -9.09 11.26 -1.93
CA ARG A 86 -9.79 12.51 -2.27
C ARG A 86 -9.34 13.69 -1.41
N ALA A 87 -9.02 13.45 -0.13
CA ALA A 87 -8.45 14.47 0.76
C ALA A 87 -7.08 14.95 0.28
N LEU A 88 -6.18 14.06 -0.16
CA LEU A 88 -4.92 14.47 -0.79
C LEU A 88 -5.16 15.31 -2.04
N LEU A 89 -6.06 14.85 -2.93
CA LEU A 89 -6.40 15.60 -4.13
C LEU A 89 -6.97 17.00 -3.80
N ALA A 90 -7.78 17.12 -2.74
CA ALA A 90 -8.31 18.40 -2.30
C ALA A 90 -7.21 19.35 -1.79
N GLN A 91 -6.23 18.85 -1.03
CA GLN A 91 -5.09 19.68 -0.57
C GLN A 91 -4.19 20.10 -1.72
N VAL A 92 -3.88 19.18 -2.65
CA VAL A 92 -3.14 19.50 -3.87
C VAL A 92 -3.88 20.57 -4.66
N ASN A 93 -5.19 20.39 -4.89
CA ASN A 93 -5.99 21.37 -5.62
C ASN A 93 -6.02 22.74 -4.92
N HIS A 94 -6.05 22.79 -3.59
CA HIS A 94 -5.93 24.05 -2.85
C HIS A 94 -4.60 24.76 -3.17
N VAL A 95 -3.48 24.04 -3.12
CA VAL A 95 -2.16 24.57 -3.48
C VAL A 95 -2.13 25.06 -4.93
N LEU A 96 -2.66 24.27 -5.87
CA LEU A 96 -2.72 24.64 -7.29
C LEU A 96 -3.55 25.90 -7.54
N GLN A 97 -4.70 26.04 -6.86
CA GLN A 97 -5.64 27.14 -7.10
C GLN A 97 -5.24 28.43 -6.39
N THR A 98 -4.69 28.34 -5.18
CA THR A 98 -4.35 29.51 -4.36
C THR A 98 -2.89 29.94 -4.49
N GLY A 99 -2.02 29.03 -4.93
CA GLY A 99 -0.57 29.22 -4.88
C GLY A 99 -0.01 29.33 -3.46
N GLN A 100 -0.78 28.94 -2.43
CA GLN A 100 -0.38 29.01 -1.03
C GLN A 100 -0.21 27.62 -0.43
N PRO A 101 0.78 27.41 0.45
CA PRO A 101 0.95 26.15 1.16
C PRO A 101 -0.18 25.92 2.16
N VAL A 102 -0.41 24.66 2.53
CA VAL A 102 -1.24 24.35 3.69
C VAL A 102 -0.47 24.59 4.98
N ASP A 103 -1.15 25.00 6.05
CA ASP A 103 -0.52 25.30 7.34
C ASP A 103 -0.02 24.04 8.08
N ASN A 104 -0.83 22.99 8.11
CA ASN A 104 -0.52 21.70 8.69
C ASN A 104 -1.23 20.61 7.89
N ALA A 105 -0.50 19.97 6.97
CA ALA A 105 -1.04 19.00 6.02
C ALA A 105 -1.68 17.80 6.74
N THR A 106 -1.13 17.39 7.88
CA THR A 106 -1.69 16.32 8.71
C THR A 106 -3.05 16.70 9.30
N LEU A 107 -3.15 17.88 9.91
CA LEU A 107 -4.40 18.38 10.48
C LEU A 107 -5.46 18.60 9.40
N ARG A 108 -5.06 19.18 8.25
CA ARG A 108 -5.97 19.42 7.12
C ARG A 108 -6.43 18.13 6.47
N MET A 109 -5.57 17.12 6.42
CA MET A 109 -5.96 15.77 6.00
C MET A 109 -7.02 15.17 6.95
N GLN A 110 -6.83 15.33 8.27
CA GLN A 110 -7.81 14.86 9.25
C GLN A 110 -9.15 15.56 9.10
N GLU A 111 -9.14 16.89 8.96
CA GLU A 111 -10.34 17.69 8.72
C GLU A 111 -11.08 17.24 7.47
N LEU A 112 -10.37 17.07 6.35
CA LEU A 112 -10.96 16.66 5.08
C LEU A 112 -11.58 15.25 5.16
N VAL A 113 -10.86 14.27 5.71
CA VAL A 113 -11.36 12.89 5.76
C VAL A 113 -12.59 12.74 6.67
N LEU A 114 -12.63 13.49 7.78
CA LEU A 114 -13.69 13.41 8.78
C LEU A 114 -14.89 14.29 8.43
N ASN A 115 -14.65 15.54 8.04
CA ASN A 115 -15.68 16.58 7.88
C ASN A 115 -15.93 16.96 6.41
N GLY A 116 -15.03 16.61 5.49
CA GLY A 116 -15.14 17.01 4.09
C GLY A 116 -14.85 18.49 3.84
N SER A 117 -14.24 19.20 4.80
CA SER A 117 -13.89 20.61 4.70
C SER A 117 -12.38 20.85 4.77
N LEU A 118 -11.95 21.97 4.20
CA LEU A 118 -10.60 22.52 4.33
C LEU A 118 -10.71 23.93 4.90
N TYR A 119 -10.12 24.18 6.08
CA TYR A 119 -10.25 25.46 6.80
C TYR A 119 -11.71 25.82 7.12
N GLY A 120 -12.56 24.83 7.41
CA GLY A 120 -13.99 25.00 7.65
C GLY A 120 -14.83 25.14 6.37
N ASN A 121 -14.22 25.31 5.20
CA ASN A 121 -14.94 25.44 3.93
C ASN A 121 -15.14 24.07 3.28
N ALA A 122 -16.36 23.76 2.86
CA ALA A 122 -16.67 22.48 2.24
C ALA A 122 -15.88 22.25 0.94
N SER A 123 -15.27 21.07 0.81
CA SER A 123 -14.53 20.67 -0.38
C SER A 123 -15.43 19.88 -1.33
N ILE A 124 -15.60 20.38 -2.55
CA ILE A 124 -16.40 19.72 -3.60
C ILE A 124 -15.85 18.32 -3.91
N VAL A 125 -14.53 18.14 -3.82
CA VAL A 125 -13.84 16.87 -4.11
C VAL A 125 -14.27 15.74 -3.17
N LEU A 126 -14.68 16.08 -1.93
CA LEU A 126 -15.11 15.13 -0.91
C LEU A 126 -16.63 15.06 -0.72
N PHE A 127 -17.41 15.78 -1.53
CA PHE A 127 -18.86 15.73 -1.42
C PHE A 127 -19.35 14.29 -1.40
N ASN A 128 -20.09 13.91 -0.35
CA ASN A 128 -20.64 12.56 -0.18
C ASN A 128 -19.60 11.43 -0.13
N ASN A 129 -18.34 11.72 0.21
CA ASN A 129 -17.22 10.77 0.25
C ASN A 129 -16.35 10.92 1.51
N THR A 130 -16.95 11.31 2.64
CA THR A 130 -16.28 11.35 3.96
C THR A 130 -16.50 10.06 4.77
N LEU A 131 -15.75 9.88 5.87
CA LEU A 131 -16.02 8.78 6.81
C LEU A 131 -17.37 8.93 7.54
N ALA A 132 -17.83 10.17 7.74
CA ALA A 132 -19.14 10.45 8.29
C ALA A 132 -20.26 10.02 7.32
N ASP A 133 -20.10 10.28 6.02
CA ASP A 133 -21.04 9.86 4.98
C ASP A 133 -21.12 8.33 4.90
N TRP A 134 -19.97 7.67 4.89
CA TRP A 134 -19.89 6.21 4.92
C TRP A 134 -20.62 5.63 6.12
N ARG A 135 -20.34 6.13 7.32
CA ARG A 135 -20.99 5.66 8.56
C ARG A 135 -22.51 5.82 8.46
N THR A 136 -22.98 6.97 8.00
CA THR A 136 -24.41 7.26 7.85
C THR A 136 -25.07 6.28 6.88
N ARG A 137 -24.42 5.98 5.75
CA ARG A 137 -24.92 5.00 4.77
C ARG A 137 -24.96 3.59 5.34
N ILE A 138 -23.91 3.16 6.02
CA ILE A 138 -23.89 1.83 6.64
C ILE A 138 -25.00 1.70 7.69
N LEU A 139 -25.18 2.70 8.54
CA LEU A 139 -26.23 2.68 9.56
C LEU A 139 -27.66 2.77 8.97
N ALA A 140 -27.82 3.37 7.79
CA ALA A 140 -29.10 3.46 7.10
C ALA A 140 -29.52 2.16 6.38
N THR A 141 -28.57 1.29 5.98
CA THR A 141 -28.88 0.07 5.22
C THR A 141 -29.61 -0.96 6.08
N PRO A 142 -30.87 -1.36 5.79
CA PRO A 142 -31.59 -2.33 6.63
C PRO A 142 -30.98 -3.73 6.50
N ILE A 143 -30.43 -4.27 7.59
CA ILE A 143 -29.82 -5.62 7.61
C ILE A 143 -30.40 -6.54 8.69
N GLY A 144 -31.45 -6.11 9.41
CA GLY A 144 -32.08 -6.90 10.48
C GLY A 144 -31.33 -6.91 11.82
N PHE A 145 -30.22 -6.17 11.94
CA PHE A 145 -29.44 -6.02 13.17
C PHE A 145 -29.41 -4.57 13.61
N GLU A 146 -29.45 -4.35 14.92
CA GLU A 146 -29.09 -3.09 15.53
C GLU A 146 -27.58 -2.91 15.46
N ARG A 147 -27.14 -1.71 15.11
CA ARG A 147 -25.73 -1.42 14.86
C ARG A 147 -25.34 -0.13 15.52
N ASN A 148 -24.23 -0.18 16.24
CA ASN A 148 -23.50 0.99 16.64
C ASN A 148 -22.07 0.88 16.11
N ILE A 149 -21.76 1.74 15.14
CA ILE A 149 -20.43 1.82 14.53
C ILE A 149 -19.86 3.18 14.89
N SER A 150 -18.63 3.17 15.38
CA SER A 150 -17.86 4.37 15.68
C SER A 150 -16.40 4.16 15.28
N TYR A 151 -15.67 5.25 15.12
CA TYR A 151 -14.25 5.23 14.86
C TYR A 151 -13.54 6.25 15.75
N GLY A 152 -12.32 5.91 16.16
CA GLY A 152 -11.46 6.77 16.97
C GLY A 152 -10.80 7.89 16.14
N GLN A 153 -9.83 8.54 16.77
CA GLN A 153 -9.07 9.61 16.13
C GLN A 153 -8.27 9.08 14.93
N LEU A 154 -8.29 9.85 13.84
CA LEU A 154 -7.49 9.60 12.66
C LEU A 154 -6.04 10.08 12.87
N GLN A 155 -5.08 9.18 12.70
CA GLN A 155 -3.66 9.52 12.62
C GLN A 155 -3.20 9.46 11.17
N VAL A 156 -2.42 10.46 10.75
CA VAL A 156 -1.88 10.59 9.38
C VAL A 156 -0.37 10.68 9.49
N GLN A 157 0.35 9.84 8.74
CA GLN A 157 1.81 9.81 8.74
C GLN A 157 2.32 9.49 7.33
N ASN A 158 3.45 10.07 6.94
CA ASN A 158 4.18 9.60 5.77
C ASN A 158 4.82 8.23 6.07
N GLN A 159 4.81 7.32 5.10
CA GLN A 159 5.36 5.98 5.25
C GLN A 159 6.69 5.82 4.50
N ASP A 160 6.73 6.13 3.21
CA ASP A 160 7.88 5.85 2.32
C ASP A 160 8.07 6.93 1.23
N GLY A 161 7.50 8.11 1.44
CA GLY A 161 7.54 9.24 0.50
C GLY A 161 6.46 9.14 -0.58
N PHE A 162 6.14 7.94 -1.06
CA PHE A 162 5.08 7.71 -2.05
C PHE A 162 3.75 7.28 -1.44
N SER A 163 3.74 6.92 -0.16
CA SER A 163 2.56 6.43 0.52
C SER A 163 2.34 7.15 1.84
N ILE A 164 1.08 7.47 2.11
CA ILE A 164 0.62 8.04 3.38
C ILE A 164 -0.19 6.99 4.11
N ARG A 165 0.13 6.79 5.39
CA ARG A 165 -0.56 5.87 6.28
C ARG A 165 -1.64 6.62 7.07
N LEU A 166 -2.86 6.09 6.99
CA LEU A 166 -4.01 6.51 7.77
C LEU A 166 -4.33 5.42 8.80
N SER A 167 -4.31 5.78 10.07
CA SER A 167 -4.54 4.85 11.18
C SER A 167 -5.74 5.29 12.01
N LEU A 168 -6.73 4.41 12.16
CA LEU A 168 -7.93 4.64 12.98
C LEU A 168 -8.31 3.39 13.78
N LEU A 169 -9.00 3.58 14.89
CA LEU A 169 -9.62 2.51 15.65
C LEU A 169 -11.08 2.35 15.21
N LEU A 170 -11.49 1.22 14.67
CA LEU A 170 -12.89 0.95 14.32
C LEU A 170 -13.55 0.13 15.43
N SER A 171 -14.70 0.60 15.93
CA SER A 171 -15.52 -0.11 16.90
C SER A 171 -16.89 -0.43 16.29
N ILE A 172 -17.20 -1.71 16.20
CA ILE A 172 -18.46 -2.26 15.70
C ILE A 172 -19.15 -2.97 16.86
N ASN A 173 -20.38 -2.59 17.15
CA ASN A 173 -21.28 -3.30 18.05
C ASN A 173 -22.55 -3.66 17.29
N LEU A 174 -22.82 -4.96 17.18
CA LEU A 174 -24.02 -5.52 16.55
C LEU A 174 -24.84 -6.22 17.62
N SER A 175 -26.15 -5.94 17.66
CA SER A 175 -27.11 -6.67 18.48
C SER A 175 -28.29 -7.13 17.62
N HIS A 176 -28.85 -8.28 17.97
CA HIS A 176 -30.10 -8.73 17.38
C HIS A 176 -31.29 -8.22 18.24
N PRO A 177 -32.34 -7.62 17.65
CA PRO A 177 -33.40 -6.98 18.43
C PRO A 177 -34.24 -7.92 19.29
N TYR A 178 -34.28 -9.22 18.94
CA TYR A 178 -35.14 -10.21 19.62
C TYR A 178 -34.37 -11.29 20.39
N THR A 179 -33.03 -11.28 20.36
CA THR A 179 -32.20 -12.29 21.04
C THR A 179 -31.06 -11.63 21.80
N ALA A 180 -30.46 -12.33 22.76
CA ALA A 180 -29.30 -11.82 23.49
C ALA A 180 -27.98 -11.87 22.69
N ALA A 181 -28.04 -12.19 21.39
CA ALA A 181 -26.87 -12.32 20.54
C ALA A 181 -26.24 -10.94 20.29
N THR A 182 -24.97 -10.80 20.64
CA THR A 182 -24.19 -9.57 20.44
C THR A 182 -22.82 -9.88 19.86
N VAL A 183 -22.33 -8.99 19.01
CA VAL A 183 -20.96 -9.02 18.50
C VAL A 183 -20.36 -7.64 18.69
N ALA A 184 -19.39 -7.54 19.61
CA ALA A 184 -18.62 -6.33 19.86
C ALA A 184 -17.18 -6.54 19.42
N ARG A 185 -16.68 -5.68 18.54
CA ARG A 185 -15.33 -5.77 17.99
C ARG A 185 -14.71 -4.40 17.85
N THR A 186 -13.49 -4.26 18.35
CA THR A 186 -12.69 -3.05 18.24
C THR A 186 -11.34 -3.41 17.62
N VAL A 187 -11.02 -2.83 16.46
CA VAL A 187 -9.83 -3.17 15.68
C VAL A 187 -9.12 -1.92 15.18
N ALA A 188 -7.80 -1.88 15.33
CA ALA A 188 -6.98 -0.85 14.71
C ALA A 188 -6.79 -1.16 13.22
N LYS A 189 -6.99 -0.14 12.38
CA LYS A 189 -6.86 -0.23 10.93
C LYS A 189 -5.82 0.75 10.43
N ASN A 190 -4.84 0.20 9.73
CA ASN A 190 -3.78 0.93 9.05
C ASN A 190 -4.03 0.81 7.55
N VAL A 191 -4.26 1.93 6.91
CA VAL A 191 -4.59 2.02 5.49
C VAL A 191 -3.54 2.87 4.81
N SER A 192 -2.91 2.33 3.78
CA SER A 192 -1.93 3.06 2.97
C SER A 192 -2.60 3.62 1.71
N ILE A 193 -2.35 4.89 1.41
CA ILE A 193 -2.77 5.54 0.17
C ILE A 193 -1.53 6.03 -0.60
N SER A 194 -1.48 5.76 -1.91
CA SER A 194 -0.40 6.26 -2.76
C SER A 194 -0.60 7.74 -3.09
N VAL A 195 0.49 8.48 -3.26
CA VAL A 195 0.54 9.86 -3.78
C VAL A 195 0.82 9.91 -5.28
N GLU A 196 1.16 8.78 -5.91
CA GLU A 196 1.48 8.72 -7.33
C GLU A 196 0.36 9.28 -8.21
N GLY A 197 0.74 9.96 -9.29
CA GLY A 197 -0.17 10.63 -10.22
C GLY A 197 -0.80 11.93 -9.70
N LEU A 198 -0.51 12.36 -8.46
CA LEU A 198 -0.82 13.72 -7.99
C LEU A 198 0.26 14.70 -8.43
N GLU A 199 -0.13 15.96 -8.63
CA GLU A 199 0.82 17.07 -8.80
C GLU A 199 1.72 17.22 -7.57
N ASP A 200 3.00 17.54 -7.80
CA ASP A 200 4.00 17.82 -6.79
C ASP A 200 3.80 19.26 -6.26
N PRO A 201 3.29 19.43 -5.03
CA PRO A 201 2.95 20.75 -4.51
C PRO A 201 4.16 21.67 -4.37
N LEU A 202 5.34 21.11 -4.08
CA LEU A 202 6.54 21.91 -3.81
C LEU A 202 6.99 22.66 -5.07
N LEU A 203 6.97 21.98 -6.21
CA LEU A 203 7.34 22.59 -7.48
C LEU A 203 6.41 23.75 -7.82
N VAL A 204 5.11 23.56 -7.63
CA VAL A 204 4.11 24.60 -7.90
C VAL A 204 4.31 25.80 -6.99
N LEU A 205 4.44 25.57 -5.67
CA LEU A 205 4.60 26.64 -4.69
C LEU A 205 5.85 27.47 -4.94
N GLN A 206 6.99 26.81 -5.15
CA GLN A 206 8.28 27.50 -5.23
C GLN A 206 8.57 28.06 -6.63
N SER A 207 7.88 27.60 -7.67
CA SER A 207 7.99 28.15 -9.03
C SER A 207 6.88 29.14 -9.38
N ALA A 208 6.04 29.53 -8.43
CA ALA A 208 4.84 30.33 -8.67
C ALA A 208 3.92 29.75 -9.78
N GLY A 209 3.83 28.42 -9.83
CA GLY A 209 3.01 27.67 -10.78
C GLY A 209 3.64 27.41 -12.15
N ASN A 210 4.87 27.89 -12.40
CA ASN A 210 5.56 27.71 -13.68
C ASN A 210 6.04 26.26 -13.93
N LEU A 211 6.26 25.50 -12.86
CA LEU A 211 6.64 24.09 -12.92
C LEU A 211 5.54 23.24 -12.27
N GLN A 212 4.86 22.46 -13.11
CA GLN A 212 3.83 21.50 -12.71
C GLN A 212 4.24 20.12 -13.18
N ARG A 213 4.23 19.15 -12.27
CA ARG A 213 4.60 17.77 -12.54
C ARG A 213 3.87 16.84 -11.62
N LYS A 214 3.46 15.70 -12.18
CA LYS A 214 2.94 14.60 -11.39
C LYS A 214 4.07 13.79 -10.79
N VAL A 215 3.86 13.35 -9.56
CA VAL A 215 4.74 12.43 -8.84
C VAL A 215 4.59 11.04 -9.46
N TYR A 216 5.67 10.56 -10.08
CA TYR A 216 5.76 9.19 -10.61
C TYR A 216 7.09 8.58 -10.22
N ARG A 217 7.03 7.43 -9.57
CA ARG A 217 8.23 6.67 -9.20
C ARG A 217 9.02 6.28 -10.44
N HIS A 218 10.35 6.39 -10.37
CA HIS A 218 11.23 5.86 -11.41
C HIS A 218 11.10 4.32 -11.47
N PRO A 219 10.79 3.71 -12.64
CA PRO A 219 10.63 2.26 -12.74
C PRO A 219 11.93 1.45 -12.56
N TYR A 220 13.10 2.09 -12.62
CA TYR A 220 14.40 1.44 -12.53
C TYR A 220 15.16 1.90 -11.27
N GLY A 221 16.20 1.13 -10.89
CA GLY A 221 17.16 1.57 -9.88
C GLY A 221 17.80 2.90 -10.29
N ALA A 222 18.04 3.80 -9.34
CA ALA A 222 18.56 5.14 -9.63
C ALA A 222 20.09 5.17 -9.82
N ASP A 223 20.77 4.13 -9.33
CA ASP A 223 22.22 4.08 -9.21
C ASP A 223 22.85 3.88 -10.59
N ALA A 224 23.82 4.73 -10.90
CA ALA A 224 24.70 4.49 -12.03
C ALA A 224 25.60 3.29 -11.74
N LEU A 225 25.93 2.53 -12.78
CA LEU A 225 26.80 1.36 -12.69
C LEU A 225 27.95 1.49 -13.66
N LEU A 226 29.18 1.57 -13.13
CA LEU A 226 30.38 1.40 -13.93
C LEU A 226 30.53 -0.09 -14.26
N LEU A 227 30.52 -0.43 -15.54
CA LEU A 227 30.60 -1.81 -16.00
C LEU A 227 32.06 -2.27 -16.08
N PHE A 228 32.89 -1.48 -16.73
CA PHE A 228 34.33 -1.73 -16.93
C PHE A 228 35.01 -0.48 -17.50
N ALA A 229 36.34 -0.50 -17.55
CA ALA A 229 37.18 0.53 -18.12
C ALA A 229 38.22 -0.09 -19.06
N GLY A 230 38.07 0.10 -20.38
CA GLY A 230 38.95 -0.43 -21.41
C GLY A 230 39.81 0.59 -22.12
N ALA A 231 40.22 0.28 -23.36
CA ALA A 231 40.82 1.23 -24.29
C ALA A 231 39.69 2.05 -24.94
N ARG A 232 39.67 3.36 -24.64
CA ARG A 232 38.49 4.21 -24.83
C ARG A 232 38.80 5.39 -25.73
N GLN A 233 37.82 5.81 -26.52
CA GLN A 233 37.85 7.04 -27.28
C GLN A 233 36.46 7.67 -27.32
N GLY A 234 36.38 8.98 -27.09
CA GLY A 234 35.17 9.78 -27.26
C GLY A 234 34.11 9.55 -26.19
N ASN A 235 33.12 10.45 -26.19
CA ASN A 235 31.99 10.40 -25.26
C ASN A 235 30.69 10.27 -26.05
N CYS A 236 29.89 9.25 -25.75
CA CYS A 236 28.61 9.03 -26.41
C CYS A 236 27.64 8.27 -25.52
N SER A 237 26.35 8.33 -25.86
CA SER A 237 25.31 7.57 -25.19
C SER A 237 24.35 6.99 -26.20
N GLY A 238 23.78 5.83 -25.89
CA GLY A 238 22.80 5.19 -26.75
C GLY A 238 22.29 3.86 -26.21
N THR A 239 21.28 3.31 -26.87
CA THR A 239 20.69 2.02 -26.49
C THR A 239 21.62 0.88 -26.91
N ALA A 240 21.97 0.00 -25.97
CA ALA A 240 22.76 -1.20 -26.25
C ALA A 240 22.04 -2.12 -27.24
N VAL A 241 22.73 -2.48 -28.32
CA VAL A 241 22.26 -3.47 -29.30
C VAL A 241 23.31 -4.57 -29.47
N PHE A 242 22.87 -5.82 -29.39
CA PHE A 242 23.71 -7.01 -29.52
C PHE A 242 23.62 -7.67 -30.91
N ALA A 243 22.94 -7.00 -31.83
CA ALA A 243 22.75 -7.45 -33.20
C ALA A 243 23.08 -6.30 -34.15
N GLU A 244 23.52 -6.65 -35.37
CA GLU A 244 23.90 -5.69 -36.39
C GLU A 244 22.66 -5.03 -37.02
N GLN A 245 22.06 -4.10 -36.29
CA GLN A 245 21.00 -3.23 -36.76
C GLN A 245 21.46 -1.79 -36.58
N PRO A 246 22.06 -1.18 -37.63
CA PRO A 246 22.61 0.17 -37.53
C PRO A 246 21.52 1.17 -37.15
N GLY A 247 21.80 1.96 -36.13
CA GLY A 247 20.94 3.02 -35.64
C GLY A 247 21.80 4.13 -35.07
N GLY A 248 21.62 5.37 -35.53
CA GLY A 248 22.45 6.50 -35.10
C GLY A 248 22.40 6.80 -33.59
N SER A 249 21.44 6.22 -32.87
CA SER A 249 21.26 6.35 -31.42
C SER A 249 21.54 5.07 -30.63
N SER A 250 22.05 4.01 -31.28
CA SER A 250 22.39 2.74 -30.62
C SER A 250 23.89 2.60 -30.39
N VAL A 251 24.25 1.82 -29.36
CA VAL A 251 25.62 1.43 -29.05
C VAL A 251 25.77 -0.05 -29.40
N LEU A 252 26.63 -0.37 -30.37
CA LEU A 252 26.85 -1.74 -30.81
C LEU A 252 27.71 -2.50 -29.80
N VAL A 253 27.25 -3.65 -29.33
CA VAL A 253 27.95 -4.47 -28.34
C VAL A 253 28.18 -5.86 -28.91
N LEU A 254 29.41 -6.14 -29.36
CA LEU A 254 29.80 -7.41 -29.98
C LEU A 254 31.23 -7.78 -29.58
N ALA A 255 31.61 -9.06 -29.73
CA ALA A 255 32.99 -9.48 -29.46
C ALA A 255 33.99 -8.76 -30.37
N ASN A 256 33.65 -8.57 -31.65
CA ASN A 256 34.45 -7.85 -32.63
C ASN A 256 33.59 -6.78 -33.34
N ILE A 257 34.03 -5.52 -33.26
CA ILE A 257 33.36 -4.36 -33.87
C ILE A 257 34.19 -3.72 -35.01
N SER A 258 35.23 -4.42 -35.49
CA SER A 258 36.12 -3.95 -36.55
C SER A 258 35.37 -3.52 -37.80
N GLY A 259 35.71 -2.32 -38.31
CA GLY A 259 35.12 -1.77 -39.54
C GLY A 259 33.63 -1.42 -39.46
N ARG A 260 32.98 -1.58 -38.30
CA ARG A 260 31.56 -1.23 -38.11
C ARG A 260 31.40 0.28 -37.97
N SER A 261 30.33 0.82 -38.56
CA SER A 261 29.96 2.24 -38.52
C SER A 261 28.43 2.39 -38.51
N GLY A 262 27.93 3.60 -38.32
CA GLY A 262 26.47 3.88 -38.29
C GLY A 262 25.79 3.71 -36.93
N TYR A 263 26.58 3.65 -35.86
CA TYR A 263 26.11 3.61 -34.46
C TYR A 263 26.62 4.84 -33.69
N ALA A 264 26.00 5.18 -32.57
CA ALA A 264 26.45 6.24 -31.67
C ALA A 264 27.82 5.91 -31.05
N GLY A 265 28.07 4.62 -30.79
CA GLY A 265 29.35 4.10 -30.35
C GLY A 265 29.42 2.58 -30.37
N GLY A 266 30.56 2.02 -29.96
CA GLY A 266 30.79 0.57 -29.96
C GLY A 266 31.53 0.05 -28.74
N VAL A 267 31.14 -1.13 -28.27
CA VAL A 267 31.82 -1.90 -27.23
C VAL A 267 32.30 -3.21 -27.84
N GLY A 268 33.61 -3.45 -27.78
CA GLY A 268 34.29 -4.60 -28.36
C GLY A 268 35.20 -5.32 -27.36
N GLU A 269 35.33 -6.64 -27.49
CA GLU A 269 36.28 -7.43 -26.69
C GLU A 269 37.64 -7.55 -27.40
N THR A 270 37.67 -7.48 -28.72
CA THR A 270 38.92 -7.38 -29.50
C THR A 270 39.46 -5.95 -29.49
N ALA A 271 40.76 -5.78 -29.71
CA ALA A 271 41.40 -4.47 -29.84
C ALA A 271 41.23 -3.82 -31.23
N ASP A 272 40.43 -4.44 -32.11
CA ASP A 272 40.22 -3.94 -33.46
C ASP A 272 39.38 -2.66 -33.45
N LEU A 273 39.83 -1.66 -34.20
CA LEU A 273 39.19 -0.35 -34.18
C LEU A 273 37.92 -0.32 -35.04
N PRO A 274 36.81 0.23 -34.53
CA PRO A 274 35.63 0.49 -35.32
C PRO A 274 35.77 1.76 -36.18
N GLY A 275 34.88 1.93 -37.15
CA GLY A 275 34.70 3.19 -37.90
C GLY A 275 33.83 4.21 -37.17
N MET A 276 33.78 4.17 -35.84
CA MET A 276 32.94 5.01 -34.98
C MET A 276 33.81 6.00 -34.20
N GLY A 277 33.30 7.22 -33.96
CA GLY A 277 34.03 8.24 -33.20
C GLY A 277 34.07 8.00 -31.68
N CYS A 278 33.29 7.04 -31.18
CA CYS A 278 33.17 6.71 -29.76
C CYS A 278 33.19 5.19 -29.56
N TYR A 279 34.11 4.66 -28.76
CA TYR A 279 34.22 3.22 -28.50
C TYR A 279 35.00 2.85 -27.24
N ASP A 280 34.75 1.63 -26.74
CA ASP A 280 35.58 0.90 -25.75
C ASP A 280 35.94 -0.47 -26.36
N VAL A 281 37.23 -0.77 -26.49
CA VAL A 281 37.74 -2.00 -27.12
C VAL A 281 38.79 -2.69 -26.26
N GLY A 282 39.00 -3.98 -26.52
CA GLY A 282 40.04 -4.78 -25.85
C GLY A 282 39.70 -5.23 -24.44
N THR A 283 38.45 -5.04 -23.99
CA THR A 283 38.01 -5.45 -22.64
C THR A 283 37.41 -6.85 -22.69
N ALA A 284 38.15 -7.84 -22.16
CA ALA A 284 37.67 -9.21 -22.10
C ALA A 284 36.39 -9.32 -21.25
N GLY A 285 35.34 -9.96 -21.79
CA GLY A 285 34.06 -10.15 -21.11
C GLY A 285 33.13 -8.93 -21.12
N ALA A 286 33.47 -7.86 -21.85
CA ALA A 286 32.63 -6.66 -21.95
C ALA A 286 31.21 -6.97 -22.43
N VAL A 287 31.04 -7.87 -23.42
CA VAL A 287 29.71 -8.20 -23.95
C VAL A 287 28.84 -8.87 -22.87
N ALA A 288 29.43 -9.80 -22.12
CA ALA A 288 28.76 -10.49 -21.02
C ALA A 288 28.40 -9.53 -19.88
N ALA A 289 29.33 -8.62 -19.53
CA ALA A 289 29.11 -7.61 -18.49
C ALA A 289 27.97 -6.65 -18.85
N VAL A 290 27.94 -6.15 -20.10
CA VAL A 290 26.83 -5.31 -20.58
C VAL A 290 25.52 -6.09 -20.58
N ASN A 291 25.47 -7.26 -21.21
CA ASN A 291 24.24 -8.03 -21.34
C ASN A 291 23.66 -8.42 -19.97
N GLY A 292 24.50 -8.92 -19.06
CA GLY A 292 24.11 -9.25 -17.69
C GLY A 292 23.56 -8.05 -16.93
N SER A 293 24.20 -6.88 -17.06
CA SER A 293 23.78 -5.66 -16.36
C SER A 293 22.50 -5.05 -16.94
N VAL A 294 22.33 -5.06 -18.27
CA VAL A 294 21.11 -4.59 -18.93
C VAL A 294 19.90 -5.45 -18.52
N LEU A 295 20.08 -6.77 -18.47
CA LEU A 295 19.04 -7.70 -18.01
C LEU A 295 18.73 -7.52 -16.52
N ALA A 296 19.76 -7.37 -15.67
CA ALA A 296 19.59 -7.18 -14.23
C ALA A 296 18.92 -5.85 -13.88
N ALA A 297 19.30 -4.77 -14.55
CA ALA A 297 18.75 -3.42 -14.31
C ALA A 297 17.43 -3.16 -15.07
N ASN A 298 17.07 -4.02 -16.02
CA ASN A 298 15.99 -3.81 -16.99
C ASN A 298 16.12 -2.46 -17.73
N PHE A 299 17.35 -2.01 -17.97
CA PHE A 299 17.67 -0.70 -18.55
C PHE A 299 18.81 -0.86 -19.55
N SER A 300 18.64 -0.32 -20.76
CA SER A 300 19.53 -0.62 -21.90
C SER A 300 20.34 0.57 -22.40
N SER A 301 20.22 1.76 -21.81
CA SER A 301 21.02 2.91 -22.26
C SER A 301 22.41 2.90 -21.63
N LEU A 302 23.43 2.89 -22.49
CA LEU A 302 24.83 2.98 -22.12
C LEU A 302 25.36 4.40 -22.31
N HIS A 303 26.35 4.74 -21.51
CA HIS A 303 27.19 5.91 -21.71
C HIS A 303 28.66 5.47 -21.74
N LEU A 304 29.34 5.78 -22.83
CA LEU A 304 30.78 5.59 -22.96
C LEU A 304 31.44 6.93 -22.58
N ASP A 305 32.26 6.89 -21.53
CA ASP A 305 33.03 8.02 -21.03
C ASP A 305 34.52 7.73 -21.22
N GLU A 306 35.19 8.60 -21.98
CA GLU A 306 36.61 8.46 -22.30
C GLU A 306 37.50 8.50 -21.04
N ALA A 307 37.06 9.22 -20.00
CA ALA A 307 37.81 9.37 -18.77
C ALA A 307 37.68 8.16 -17.85
N THR A 308 36.47 7.62 -17.67
CA THR A 308 36.20 6.63 -16.60
C THR A 308 35.79 5.24 -17.06
N GLY A 309 35.05 5.07 -18.17
CA GLY A 309 34.63 3.75 -18.60
C GLY A 309 33.27 3.71 -19.28
N VAL A 310 32.72 2.49 -19.36
CA VAL A 310 31.36 2.25 -19.84
C VAL A 310 30.40 2.20 -18.66
N TRP A 311 29.39 3.03 -18.70
CA TRP A 311 28.40 3.20 -17.64
C TRP A 311 27.01 2.81 -18.10
N LEU A 312 26.25 2.23 -17.17
CA LEU A 312 24.81 2.21 -17.23
C LEU A 312 24.27 3.41 -16.44
N LEU A 313 23.48 4.28 -17.08
CA LEU A 313 22.95 5.50 -16.46
C LEU A 313 21.41 5.50 -16.41
N PRO A 314 20.76 4.71 -15.53
CA PRO A 314 19.30 4.69 -15.40
C PRO A 314 18.68 6.06 -15.11
N LEU A 315 19.44 6.95 -14.44
CA LEU A 315 19.02 8.30 -14.10
C LEU A 315 18.66 9.15 -15.34
N SER A 316 19.20 8.83 -16.52
CA SER A 316 18.90 9.56 -17.77
C SER A 316 17.42 9.48 -18.15
N GLY A 317 16.79 8.32 -17.92
CA GLY A 317 15.35 8.15 -18.10
C GLY A 317 14.55 9.01 -17.12
N ALA A 318 15.02 9.13 -15.88
CA ALA A 318 14.35 9.96 -14.87
C ALA A 318 14.40 11.46 -15.20
N LEU A 319 15.47 11.95 -15.82
CA LEU A 319 15.54 13.33 -16.31
C LEU A 319 14.60 13.58 -17.50
N THR A 320 14.45 12.59 -18.37
CA THR A 320 13.63 12.68 -19.58
C THR A 320 12.13 12.66 -19.26
N TYR A 321 11.74 11.77 -18.34
CA TYR A 321 10.33 11.55 -17.97
C TYR A 321 9.94 12.20 -16.63
N TYR A 322 10.87 12.95 -16.02
CA TYR A 322 10.67 13.67 -14.77
C TYR A 322 10.21 12.81 -13.60
N HIS A 323 10.83 11.64 -13.45
CA HIS A 323 10.52 10.73 -12.35
C HIS A 323 10.98 11.27 -10.99
N THR A 324 10.39 10.72 -9.94
CA THR A 324 10.64 11.04 -8.54
C THR A 324 11.27 9.85 -7.81
N PHE A 325 12.10 10.14 -6.82
CA PHE A 325 12.84 9.15 -6.02
C PHE A 325 12.50 9.26 -4.53
N PRO A 326 12.36 8.14 -3.79
CA PRO A 326 12.10 8.15 -2.35
C PRO A 326 13.42 8.14 -1.57
N VAL A 327 14.16 9.26 -1.59
CA VAL A 327 15.51 9.34 -1.03
C VAL A 327 15.63 10.36 0.12
N SER A 328 15.90 11.64 -0.16
CA SER A 328 16.27 12.60 0.89
C SER A 328 15.63 13.98 0.82
N GLY A 329 14.54 14.17 0.06
CA GLY A 329 13.85 15.46 0.05
C GLY A 329 12.74 15.55 1.11
N PRO A 330 11.89 16.59 1.04
CA PRO A 330 10.68 16.67 1.85
C PRO A 330 9.70 15.56 1.44
N ASP A 331 8.98 15.02 2.42
CA ASP A 331 7.88 14.09 2.12
C ASP A 331 6.67 14.81 1.52
N PHE A 332 5.69 14.06 1.02
CA PHE A 332 4.55 14.66 0.33
C PHE A 332 3.75 15.63 1.22
N LEU A 333 3.62 15.34 2.52
CA LEU A 333 2.95 16.23 3.48
C LEU A 333 3.74 17.53 3.71
N GLY A 334 5.06 17.44 3.90
CA GLY A 334 5.94 18.60 4.00
C GLY A 334 5.95 19.44 2.71
N ARG A 335 5.84 18.80 1.54
CA ARG A 335 5.72 19.49 0.24
C ARG A 335 4.43 20.30 0.14
N LEU A 336 3.29 19.78 0.63
CA LEU A 336 2.03 20.54 0.71
C LEU A 336 2.18 21.78 1.60
N GLU A 337 2.98 21.68 2.65
CA GLU A 337 3.31 22.79 3.57
C GLU A 337 4.41 23.72 3.02
N GLY A 338 4.91 23.49 1.80
CA GLY A 338 5.98 24.28 1.19
C GLY A 338 7.34 24.10 1.85
N ARG A 339 7.54 23.06 2.68
CA ARG A 339 8.82 22.79 3.33
C ARG A 339 9.83 22.25 2.30
N VAL A 340 11.04 22.78 2.36
CA VAL A 340 12.20 22.36 1.55
C VAL A 340 13.21 21.53 2.33
N THR A 341 12.95 21.22 3.60
CA THR A 341 13.87 20.45 4.44
C THR A 341 13.78 18.95 4.10
N GLY A 342 14.92 18.37 3.77
CA GLY A 342 15.05 16.94 3.50
C GLY A 342 14.75 16.06 4.72
N MET A 343 14.11 14.92 4.49
CA MET A 343 13.87 13.87 5.48
C MET A 343 14.24 12.51 4.91
N ALA A 344 14.52 11.55 5.79
CA ALA A 344 14.67 10.15 5.39
C ALA A 344 13.34 9.67 4.74
N ASN A 345 13.44 9.08 3.54
CA ASN A 345 12.29 8.62 2.75
C ASN A 345 11.35 9.73 2.25
N GLY A 346 11.86 10.94 2.05
CA GLY A 346 11.10 11.95 1.31
C GLY A 346 11.26 11.81 -0.20
N LEU A 347 10.57 12.68 -0.92
CA LEU A 347 10.58 12.66 -2.38
C LEU A 347 11.71 13.55 -2.91
N GLU A 348 12.32 13.19 -4.02
CA GLU A 348 13.36 13.96 -4.71
C GLU A 348 13.11 13.91 -6.22
N THR A 349 13.21 15.05 -6.89
CA THR A 349 13.21 15.14 -8.36
C THR A 349 14.21 16.20 -8.81
N PHE A 350 14.31 16.43 -10.11
CA PHE A 350 15.28 17.36 -10.69
C PHE A 350 14.60 18.51 -11.42
N VAL A 351 15.05 19.73 -11.13
CA VAL A 351 14.59 20.95 -11.78
C VAL A 351 15.34 21.11 -13.10
N PRO A 352 14.64 21.09 -14.25
CA PRO A 352 15.27 21.25 -15.56
C PRO A 352 15.67 22.71 -15.76
N ASP A 353 16.44 22.96 -16.82
CA ASP A 353 16.56 24.30 -17.36
C ASP A 353 15.31 24.62 -18.19
N ALA A 354 14.26 25.08 -17.51
CA ALA A 354 12.98 25.44 -18.12
C ALA A 354 12.72 26.95 -18.02
N THR A 355 12.03 27.47 -19.03
CA THR A 355 11.53 28.85 -19.05
C THR A 355 10.58 29.09 -17.88
N GLY A 356 10.77 30.16 -17.12
CA GLY A 356 9.88 30.55 -16.02
C GLY A 356 10.37 30.18 -14.62
N ILE A 357 11.54 29.55 -14.48
CA ILE A 357 12.21 29.36 -13.20
C ILE A 357 13.46 30.22 -13.17
N THR A 358 13.74 30.89 -12.04
CA THR A 358 14.99 31.62 -11.87
C THR A 358 16.17 30.68 -12.00
N THR A 359 17.00 30.87 -13.02
CA THR A 359 18.24 30.12 -13.19
C THR A 359 19.21 30.49 -12.08
N LYS A 360 19.69 29.49 -11.32
CA LYS A 360 20.74 29.64 -10.32
C LYS A 360 22.04 28.99 -10.85
N PRO A 361 22.97 29.76 -11.45
CA PRO A 361 24.18 29.20 -12.03
C PRO A 361 25.00 28.42 -11.01
N GLY A 362 25.48 27.23 -11.38
CA GLY A 362 26.29 26.39 -10.50
C GLY A 362 25.52 25.73 -9.33
N GLN A 363 24.20 25.90 -9.23
CA GLN A 363 23.38 25.28 -8.19
C GLN A 363 23.07 23.82 -8.55
N SER A 364 23.06 22.93 -7.56
CA SER A 364 22.51 21.59 -7.71
C SER A 364 21.04 21.64 -8.16
N ARG A 365 20.70 20.81 -9.15
CA ARG A 365 19.36 20.71 -9.74
C ARG A 365 18.41 19.79 -8.98
N VAL A 366 18.83 19.24 -7.83
CA VAL A 366 17.96 18.52 -6.92
C VAL A 366 16.89 19.48 -6.41
N ASP A 367 15.61 19.13 -6.55
CA ASP A 367 14.50 20.06 -6.43
C ASP A 367 14.45 20.85 -5.12
N TYR A 368 14.43 20.18 -3.97
CA TYR A 368 14.33 20.86 -2.68
C TYR A 368 15.57 21.71 -2.36
N LEU A 369 16.75 21.36 -2.90
CA LEU A 369 17.98 22.15 -2.78
C LEU A 369 17.99 23.33 -3.74
N TYR A 370 17.51 23.13 -4.96
CA TYR A 370 17.41 24.17 -5.98
C TYR A 370 16.40 25.24 -5.57
N LEU A 371 15.27 24.82 -5.00
CA LEU A 371 14.17 25.67 -4.58
C LEU A 371 14.37 26.28 -3.18
N ALA A 372 15.34 25.78 -2.41
CA ALA A 372 15.72 26.42 -1.16
C ALA A 372 16.35 27.82 -1.38
N ASN A 373 16.29 28.64 -0.34
CA ASN A 373 16.97 29.94 -0.32
C ASN A 373 18.49 29.83 -0.20
N ALA A 374 19.01 28.66 0.19
CA ALA A 374 20.45 28.42 0.31
C ALA A 374 21.09 28.10 -1.05
N THR A 375 22.33 28.56 -1.24
CA THR A 375 23.15 28.16 -2.39
C THR A 375 23.83 26.83 -2.09
N THR A 376 23.62 25.87 -2.98
CA THR A 376 24.15 24.51 -2.88
C THR A 376 24.92 24.21 -4.17
N PRO A 377 26.27 24.34 -4.15
CA PRO A 377 27.09 24.15 -5.34
C PRO A 377 26.91 22.74 -5.91
N GLY A 378 26.69 22.66 -7.22
CA GLY A 378 26.64 21.43 -7.98
C GLY A 378 27.75 21.38 -9.03
N ALA A 379 28.25 20.17 -9.30
CA ALA A 379 29.15 19.90 -10.41
C ALA A 379 28.39 19.20 -11.54
N GLY A 380 28.80 19.47 -12.78
CA GLY A 380 28.22 18.83 -13.97
C GLY A 380 28.52 17.35 -13.96
N VAL A 381 27.59 16.54 -14.44
CA VAL A 381 27.77 15.08 -14.52
C VAL A 381 27.93 14.69 -15.98
N ARG A 382 29.07 14.13 -16.36
CA ARG A 382 29.31 13.62 -17.72
C ARG A 382 28.28 12.56 -18.09
N GLY A 383 27.85 12.56 -19.35
CA GLY A 383 26.77 11.70 -19.84
C GLY A 383 25.36 12.23 -19.63
N PHE A 384 25.22 13.40 -18.98
CA PHE A 384 23.94 14.08 -18.78
C PHE A 384 23.91 15.46 -19.46
N PRO A 385 22.72 16.08 -19.63
CA PRO A 385 22.63 17.44 -20.14
C PRO A 385 23.47 18.43 -19.32
N SER A 386 24.04 19.44 -19.97
CA SER A 386 24.94 20.41 -19.32
C SER A 386 24.30 21.19 -18.16
N TRP A 387 22.98 21.31 -18.13
CA TRP A 387 22.25 21.93 -17.03
C TRP A 387 22.17 21.06 -15.78
N PHE A 388 22.42 19.76 -15.90
CA PHE A 388 22.28 18.78 -14.81
C PHE A 388 23.50 18.83 -13.90
N LEU A 389 23.31 19.47 -12.74
CA LEU A 389 24.33 19.67 -11.73
C LEU A 389 23.93 18.98 -10.43
N LEU A 390 24.84 18.23 -9.82
CA LEU A 390 24.59 17.56 -8.53
C LEU A 390 25.60 18.02 -7.48
N GLU A 391 25.12 18.23 -6.26
CA GLU A 391 26.01 18.32 -5.11
C GLU A 391 26.68 16.97 -4.82
N ALA A 392 27.82 16.98 -4.13
CA ALA A 392 28.61 15.77 -3.88
C ALA A 392 27.82 14.65 -3.17
N ALA A 393 26.90 15.01 -2.26
CA ALA A 393 26.09 14.03 -1.54
C ALA A 393 25.07 13.32 -2.46
N SER A 394 24.37 14.06 -3.32
CA SER A 394 23.48 13.48 -4.33
C SER A 394 24.26 12.71 -5.39
N ALA A 395 25.42 13.20 -5.82
CA ALA A 395 26.28 12.48 -6.76
C ALA A 395 26.74 11.12 -6.21
N ALA A 396 27.15 11.08 -4.95
CA ALA A 396 27.50 9.83 -4.27
C ALA A 396 26.30 8.88 -4.15
N ARG A 397 25.11 9.42 -3.86
CA ARG A 397 23.89 8.62 -3.73
C ARG A 397 23.51 7.94 -5.03
N TYR A 398 23.60 8.63 -6.16
CA TYR A 398 23.31 8.07 -7.48
C TYR A 398 24.53 7.36 -8.11
N ASN A 399 25.61 7.18 -7.35
CA ASN A 399 26.87 6.58 -7.80
C ASN A 399 27.46 7.23 -9.08
N VAL A 400 27.31 8.55 -9.22
CA VAL A 400 27.84 9.34 -10.34
C VAL A 400 29.02 10.24 -9.95
N SER A 401 29.58 10.07 -8.76
CA SER A 401 30.75 10.86 -8.33
C SER A 401 31.96 10.74 -9.26
N GLY A 402 32.14 9.58 -9.91
CA GLY A 402 33.20 9.38 -10.90
C GLY A 402 32.99 10.18 -12.19
N LEU A 403 31.76 10.62 -12.46
CA LEU A 403 31.37 11.37 -13.66
C LEU A 403 31.35 12.89 -13.43
N GLN A 404 31.67 13.36 -12.22
CA GLN A 404 31.79 14.79 -11.92
C GLN A 404 33.10 15.40 -12.42
#